data_AF-A0A818XMK9-F1
#
_entry.id   AF-A0A818XMK9-F1
#
_cell.length_a   1.000
_cell.length_b   1.000
_cell.length_c   1.000
_cell.angle_alpha   90.00
_cell.angle_beta   90.00
_cell.angle_gamma   90.00
#
_symmetry.space_group_name_H-M   'P 1'
#
loop_
_entity.id
_entity.type
_entity.pdbx_description
1 polymer ?
#
loop_
_entity_poly.entity_id
_entity_poly.type
_entity_poly.pdbx_seq_one_letter_code
_entity_poly.pdbx_strand_id
1 'polypeptide(L)'
;MGSYVYRFDLTTEELRPVITDLMAPNGIALDQDEMTLYVTDTETNSLGKNTYVVYAYDLTNDGLPVNRRVFSVSSLGGPDGIKVDKAGRVWIGEADGINVRDKHGTLLGVILGRNLCQSGVISNFALAGSTVIILAQEQLWRLDLTMSVL
;
A
#
# COMPACT_ATOMS: atom_id res chain seq x y z
N MET A 1 -23.70 -0.64 2.53
CA MET A 1 -22.86 -0.74 1.33
C MET A 1 -21.54 -1.33 1.75
N GLY A 2 -21.00 -2.31 1.01
CA GLY A 2 -19.68 -2.89 1.28
C GLY A 2 -18.57 -2.15 0.52
N SER A 3 -17.32 -2.33 0.95
CA SER A 3 -16.13 -1.75 0.33
C SER A 3 -15.33 -2.86 -0.34
N TYR A 4 -15.11 -2.80 -1.65
CA TYR A 4 -14.55 -3.90 -2.44
C TYR A 4 -13.39 -3.44 -3.33
N VAL A 5 -12.51 -4.38 -3.68
CA VAL A 5 -11.53 -4.20 -4.75
C VAL A 5 -12.11 -4.77 -6.04
N TYR A 6 -12.04 -4.00 -7.12
CA TYR A 6 -12.57 -4.38 -8.43
C TYR A 6 -11.43 -4.65 -9.41
N ARG A 7 -11.67 -5.59 -10.34
CA ARG A 7 -10.85 -5.79 -11.54
C ARG A 7 -11.67 -5.36 -12.75
N PHE A 8 -11.03 -4.57 -13.61
CA PHE A 8 -11.57 -4.21 -14.91
C PHE A 8 -10.80 -4.96 -16.00
N ASP A 9 -11.51 -5.70 -16.85
CA ASP A 9 -10.94 -6.39 -17.99
C ASP A 9 -11.01 -5.50 -19.23
N LEU A 10 -9.86 -5.13 -19.80
CA LEU A 10 -9.82 -4.26 -20.99
C LEU A 10 -10.28 -4.96 -22.27
N THR A 11 -10.30 -6.29 -22.30
CA THR A 11 -10.71 -7.06 -23.49
C THR A 11 -12.21 -7.27 -23.51
N THR A 12 -12.79 -7.63 -22.35
CA THR A 12 -14.24 -7.89 -22.24
C THR A 12 -15.04 -6.70 -21.76
N GLU A 13 -14.38 -5.62 -21.31
CA GLU A 13 -14.99 -4.45 -20.64
C GLU A 13 -15.76 -4.83 -19.36
N GLU A 14 -15.45 -5.98 -18.76
CA GLU A 14 -16.11 -6.45 -17.55
C GLU A 14 -15.49 -5.79 -16.30
N LEU A 15 -16.33 -5.17 -15.48
CA LEU A 15 -15.99 -4.70 -14.14
C LEU A 15 -16.59 -5.65 -13.10
N ARG A 16 -15.74 -6.32 -12.30
CA ARG A 16 -16.19 -7.24 -11.26
C ARG A 16 -15.49 -7.03 -9.93
N PRO A 17 -16.17 -7.18 -8.79
CA PRO A 17 -15.52 -7.24 -7.50
C PRO A 17 -14.70 -8.54 -7.39
N VAL A 18 -13.47 -8.44 -6.92
CA VAL A 18 -12.54 -9.58 -6.77
C VAL A 18 -12.10 -9.80 -5.33
N ILE A 19 -12.22 -8.78 -4.47
CA ILE A 19 -12.04 -8.89 -3.03
C ILE A 19 -13.22 -8.19 -2.36
N THR A 20 -13.99 -8.93 -1.57
CA THR A 20 -15.27 -8.45 -1.02
C THR A 20 -15.37 -8.49 0.50
N ASP A 21 -14.30 -8.87 1.19
CA ASP A 21 -14.31 -9.19 2.62
C ASP A 21 -13.31 -8.36 3.44
N LEU A 22 -12.91 -7.21 2.91
CA LEU A 22 -12.12 -6.19 3.61
C LEU A 22 -13.02 -5.13 4.22
N MET A 23 -12.53 -4.44 5.26
CA MET A 23 -13.31 -3.42 5.97
C MET A 23 -13.35 -2.09 5.20
N ALA A 24 -12.16 -1.58 4.87
CA ALA A 24 -11.96 -0.35 4.12
C ALA A 24 -10.69 -0.48 3.25
N PRO A 25 -10.75 -1.26 2.14
CA PRO A 25 -9.67 -1.30 1.16
C PRO A 25 -9.39 0.09 0.61
N ASN A 26 -8.11 0.48 0.53
CA ASN A 26 -7.71 1.82 0.12
C ASN A 26 -6.60 1.79 -0.94
N GLY A 27 -5.37 1.51 -0.52
CA GLY A 27 -4.20 1.41 -1.38
C GLY A 27 -4.11 0.04 -2.06
N ILE A 28 -3.65 0.05 -3.31
CA ILE A 28 -3.43 -1.15 -4.13
C ILE A 28 -2.08 -1.05 -4.86
N ALA A 29 -1.31 -2.14 -4.91
CA ALA A 29 -0.09 -2.24 -5.70
C ALA A 29 0.23 -3.69 -6.10
N LEU A 30 0.86 -3.86 -7.25
CA LEU A 30 1.44 -5.13 -7.69
C LEU A 30 2.94 -5.16 -7.37
N ASP A 31 3.50 -6.36 -7.22
CA ASP A 31 4.95 -6.54 -7.34
C ASP A 31 5.42 -6.41 -8.79
N GLN A 32 6.74 -6.47 -9.00
CA GLN A 32 7.36 -6.25 -10.31
C GLN A 32 6.98 -7.30 -11.36
N ASP A 33 6.75 -8.54 -10.91
CA ASP A 33 6.37 -9.65 -11.78
C ASP A 33 4.85 -9.73 -11.98
N GLU A 34 4.08 -8.84 -11.36
CA GLU A 34 2.61 -8.81 -11.35
C GLU A 34 1.97 -10.12 -10.84
N MET A 35 2.68 -10.82 -9.94
CA MET A 35 2.25 -12.10 -9.36
C MET A 35 1.73 -11.95 -7.93
N THR A 36 2.08 -10.85 -7.25
CA THR A 36 1.59 -10.53 -5.90
C THR A 36 0.81 -9.23 -5.92
N LEU A 37 -0.42 -9.25 -5.41
CA LEU A 37 -1.25 -8.08 -5.17
C LEU A 37 -1.22 -7.71 -3.69
N TYR A 38 -0.86 -6.46 -3.38
CA TYR A 38 -0.95 -5.88 -2.05
C TYR A 38 -2.15 -4.95 -1.94
N VAL A 39 -2.90 -5.05 -0.84
CA VAL A 39 -4.05 -4.20 -0.55
C VAL A 39 -3.97 -3.72 0.90
N THR A 40 -4.07 -2.40 1.11
CA THR A 40 -4.16 -1.82 2.45
C THR A 40 -5.62 -1.81 2.93
N ASP A 41 -5.85 -2.23 4.16
CA ASP A 41 -7.16 -2.21 4.83
C ASP A 41 -7.09 -1.17 5.97
N THR A 42 -7.63 0.02 5.72
CA THR A 42 -7.42 1.23 6.55
C THR A 42 -8.22 1.20 7.85
N GLU A 43 -9.26 0.38 7.94
CA GLU A 43 -10.08 0.24 9.14
C GLU A 43 -9.65 -0.95 10.01
N THR A 44 -10.01 -0.89 11.29
CA THR A 44 -9.73 -1.97 12.24
C THR A 44 -10.45 -3.24 11.80
N ASN A 45 -9.70 -4.32 11.65
CA ASN A 45 -10.26 -5.61 11.28
C ASN A 45 -10.56 -6.50 12.52
N SER A 46 -11.07 -7.70 12.24
CA SER A 46 -11.46 -8.67 13.26
C SER A 46 -10.29 -9.32 14.02
N LEU A 47 -9.03 -9.03 13.67
CA LEU A 47 -7.84 -9.60 14.34
C LEU A 47 -7.56 -8.94 15.69
N GLY A 48 -8.20 -7.82 16.01
CA GLY A 48 -8.10 -7.17 17.31
C GLY A 48 -8.40 -5.67 17.24
N LYS A 49 -8.72 -5.07 18.39
CA LYS A 49 -8.96 -3.63 18.47
C LYS A 49 -7.71 -2.86 17.98
N ASN A 50 -7.91 -1.90 17.08
CA ASN A 50 -6.86 -1.08 16.45
C ASN A 50 -5.82 -1.89 15.65
N THR A 51 -6.20 -3.04 15.09
CA THR A 51 -5.34 -3.80 14.17
C THR A 51 -5.66 -3.43 12.73
N TYR A 52 -4.71 -2.79 12.05
CA TYR A 52 -4.82 -2.37 10.66
C TYR A 52 -3.81 -3.15 9.82
N VAL A 53 -4.23 -3.67 8.66
CA VAL A 53 -3.48 -4.71 7.96
C VAL A 53 -3.27 -4.36 6.51
N VAL A 54 -2.09 -4.71 6.03
CA VAL A 54 -1.82 -4.86 4.60
C VAL A 54 -1.89 -6.35 4.29
N TYR A 55 -2.78 -6.72 3.37
CA TYR A 55 -2.90 -8.07 2.86
C TYR A 55 -2.08 -8.23 1.59
N ALA A 56 -1.53 -9.43 1.40
CA ALA A 56 -1.01 -9.87 0.11
C ALA A 56 -1.86 -11.02 -0.42
N TYR A 57 -1.99 -11.08 -1.74
CA TYR A 57 -2.67 -12.12 -2.49
C TYR A 57 -1.73 -12.58 -3.60
N ASP A 58 -1.73 -13.87 -3.91
CA ASP A 58 -1.15 -14.33 -5.17
C ASP A 58 -2.16 -14.04 -6.28
N LEU A 59 -1.69 -13.84 -7.50
CA LEU A 59 -2.54 -13.70 -8.68
C LEU A 59 -2.49 -14.97 -9.53
N THR A 60 -3.67 -15.40 -9.98
CA THR A 60 -3.76 -16.39 -11.06
C THR A 60 -3.33 -15.77 -12.39
N ASN A 61 -3.13 -16.60 -13.43
CA ASN A 61 -2.85 -16.12 -14.79
C ASN A 61 -3.94 -15.18 -15.36
N ASP A 62 -5.16 -15.25 -14.84
CA ASP A 62 -6.28 -14.37 -15.22
C ASP A 62 -6.32 -13.07 -14.38
N GLY A 63 -5.33 -12.86 -13.50
CA GLY A 63 -5.24 -11.71 -12.60
C GLY A 63 -6.26 -11.76 -11.46
N LEU A 64 -6.66 -12.95 -11.01
CA LEU A 64 -7.57 -13.12 -9.87
C LEU A 64 -6.80 -13.31 -8.56
N PRO A 65 -7.16 -12.57 -7.48
CA PRO A 65 -6.52 -12.71 -6.18
C PRO A 65 -6.92 -14.01 -5.48
N VAL A 66 -5.91 -14.76 -5.07
CA VAL A 66 -6.02 -16.02 -4.31
C VAL A 66 -5.01 -16.01 -3.16
N ASN A 67 -5.04 -17.03 -2.30
CA ASN A 67 -4.05 -17.22 -1.22
C ASN A 67 -3.80 -15.98 -0.34
N ARG A 68 -4.89 -15.34 0.12
CA ARG A 68 -4.80 -14.18 1.02
C ARG A 68 -3.93 -14.50 2.25
N ARG A 69 -3.01 -13.60 2.56
CA ARG A 69 -2.18 -13.63 3.76
C ARG A 69 -1.97 -12.23 4.32
N VAL A 70 -1.74 -12.14 5.63
CA VAL A 70 -1.26 -10.91 6.25
C VAL A 70 0.17 -10.67 5.77
N PHE A 71 0.41 -9.54 5.10
CA PHE A 71 1.76 -9.12 4.72
C PHE A 71 2.42 -8.33 5.85
N SER A 72 1.71 -7.33 6.38
CA SER A 72 2.18 -6.56 7.53
C SER A 72 1.01 -6.03 8.35
N VAL A 73 1.26 -5.83 9.64
CA VAL A 73 0.39 -5.06 10.53
C VAL A 73 0.97 -3.66 10.65
N SER A 74 0.13 -2.65 10.46
CA SER A 74 0.53 -1.25 10.62
C SER A 74 1.00 -0.99 12.04
N SER A 75 2.10 -0.25 12.18
CA SER A 75 2.62 0.15 13.49
C SER A 75 1.81 1.27 14.13
N LEU A 76 1.20 2.14 13.32
CA LEU A 76 0.40 3.26 13.80
C LEU A 76 -0.69 3.64 12.77
N GLY A 77 -1.95 3.62 13.23
CA GLY A 77 -3.10 4.00 12.40
C GLY A 77 -3.33 3.10 11.19
N GLY A 78 -4.31 3.46 10.37
CA GLY A 78 -4.64 2.73 9.15
C GLY A 78 -3.60 2.93 8.05
N PRO A 79 -3.18 1.86 7.34
CA PRO A 79 -2.38 2.00 6.13
C PRO A 79 -3.25 2.60 5.00
N ASP A 80 -2.64 3.48 4.21
CA ASP A 80 -3.30 4.22 3.13
C ASP A 80 -2.64 3.86 1.79
N GLY A 81 -2.02 4.81 1.08
CA GLY A 81 -1.32 4.58 -0.18
C GLY A 81 -0.14 3.60 -0.05
N ILE A 82 -0.01 2.73 -1.06
CA ILE A 82 1.04 1.71 -1.15
C ILE A 82 1.73 1.77 -2.52
N LYS A 83 3.03 1.47 -2.56
CA LYS A 83 3.85 1.32 -3.79
C LYS A 83 4.87 0.20 -3.59
N VAL A 84 5.26 -0.46 -4.67
CA VAL A 84 6.35 -1.45 -4.68
C VAL A 84 7.46 -0.93 -5.58
N ASP A 85 8.70 -1.04 -5.12
CA ASP A 85 9.87 -0.62 -5.90
C ASP A 85 10.54 -1.80 -6.63
N LYS A 86 11.50 -1.50 -7.50
CA LYS A 86 12.19 -2.52 -8.32
C LYS A 86 13.01 -3.54 -7.52
N ALA A 87 13.31 -3.25 -6.26
CA ALA A 87 13.98 -4.19 -5.37
C ALA A 87 12.99 -5.09 -4.61
N GLY A 88 11.69 -4.96 -4.90
CA GLY A 88 10.62 -5.68 -4.20
C GLY A 88 10.34 -5.13 -2.81
N ARG A 89 10.79 -3.92 -2.47
CA ARG A 89 10.43 -3.28 -1.20
C ARG A 89 9.05 -2.66 -1.32
N VAL A 90 8.27 -2.78 -0.25
CA VAL A 90 6.89 -2.30 -0.18
C VAL A 90 6.85 -1.05 0.68
N TRP A 91 6.49 0.06 0.07
CA TRP A 91 6.37 1.38 0.68
C TRP A 91 4.90 1.61 1.04
N ILE A 92 4.59 1.94 2.29
CA ILE A 92 3.22 2.04 2.80
C ILE A 92 3.09 3.34 3.58
N GLY A 93 2.07 4.13 3.26
CA GLY A 93 1.70 5.29 4.06
C GLY A 93 0.94 4.84 5.30
N GLU A 94 1.48 5.14 6.48
CA GLU A 94 0.89 4.91 7.79
C GLU A 94 0.85 6.24 8.57
N ALA A 95 0.27 6.24 9.77
CA ALA A 95 0.05 7.49 10.51
C ALA A 95 1.35 8.17 10.97
N ASP A 96 2.48 7.46 11.03
CA ASP A 96 3.79 8.03 11.37
C ASP A 96 4.63 8.45 10.14
N GLY A 97 4.15 8.14 8.93
CA GLY A 97 4.79 8.51 7.67
C GLY A 97 4.86 7.37 6.65
N ILE A 98 5.91 7.32 5.83
CA ILE A 98 6.09 6.23 4.84
C ILE A 98 6.96 5.14 5.46
N ASN A 99 6.37 4.00 5.74
CA ASN A 99 7.06 2.80 6.20
C ASN A 99 7.54 1.99 4.99
N VAL A 100 8.84 1.68 4.95
CA VAL A 100 9.45 0.88 3.88
C VAL A 100 9.77 -0.51 4.43
N ARG A 101 9.17 -1.54 3.84
CA ARG A 101 9.33 -2.94 4.23
C ARG A 101 10.01 -3.74 3.12
N ASP A 102 10.72 -4.80 3.48
CA ASP A 102 11.17 -5.79 2.50
C ASP A 102 10.00 -6.63 1.95
N LYS A 103 10.29 -7.51 0.98
CA LYS A 103 9.30 -8.40 0.36
C LYS A 103 8.64 -9.40 1.32
N HIS A 104 9.16 -9.52 2.56
CA HIS A 104 8.64 -10.40 3.60
C HIS A 104 7.85 -9.63 4.68
N GLY A 105 7.71 -8.31 4.53
CA GLY A 105 6.99 -7.47 5.49
C GLY A 105 7.86 -6.94 6.64
N THR A 106 9.18 -7.17 6.60
CA THR A 106 10.10 -6.67 7.63
C THR A 106 10.35 -5.18 7.44
N LEU A 107 10.18 -4.38 8.49
CA LEU A 107 10.44 -2.94 8.46
C LEU A 107 11.93 -2.64 8.25
N LEU A 108 12.26 -1.89 7.18
CA LEU A 108 13.60 -1.43 6.86
C LEU A 108 13.85 0.00 7.33
N GLY A 109 12.81 0.84 7.37
CA GLY A 109 12.90 2.22 7.83
C GLY A 109 11.62 3.01 7.60
N VAL A 110 11.59 4.23 8.14
CA VAL A 110 10.43 5.12 8.09
C VAL A 110 10.86 6.53 7.65
N ILE A 111 10.17 7.08 6.65
CA ILE A 111 10.21 8.51 6.35
C ILE A 111 9.16 9.18 7.23
N LEU A 112 9.63 9.82 8.30
CA LEU A 112 8.76 10.35 9.35
C LEU A 112 7.96 11.55 8.87
N GLY A 113 6.63 11.41 8.83
CA GLY A 113 5.74 12.46 8.34
C GLY A 113 5.75 13.71 9.22
N ARG A 114 6.09 13.61 10.51
CA ARG A 114 6.25 14.76 11.42
C ARG A 114 7.34 15.75 10.98
N ASN A 115 8.27 15.30 10.13
CA ASN A 115 9.29 16.16 9.55
C ASN A 115 8.79 16.88 8.28
N LEU A 116 7.61 16.50 7.77
CA LEU A 116 7.02 16.99 6.52
C LEU A 116 5.80 17.87 6.77
N CYS A 117 4.98 17.58 7.78
CA CYS A 117 3.81 18.40 8.13
C CYS A 117 3.51 18.34 9.64
N GLN A 118 2.75 19.30 10.15
CA GLN A 118 2.45 19.43 11.57
C GLN A 118 1.66 18.24 12.13
N SER A 119 0.73 17.66 11.36
CA SER A 119 -0.05 16.50 11.79
C SER A 119 0.76 15.20 11.76
N GLY A 120 1.88 15.17 11.03
CA GLY A 120 2.65 13.97 10.72
C GLY A 120 1.98 13.01 9.72
N VAL A 121 0.74 13.29 9.32
CA VAL A 121 -0.04 12.44 8.41
C VAL A 121 0.31 12.74 6.96
N ILE A 122 0.57 11.69 6.20
CA ILE A 122 0.71 11.77 4.73
C ILE A 122 -0.53 11.21 4.06
N SER A 123 -0.96 11.84 2.96
CA SER A 123 -2.18 11.45 2.24
C SER A 123 -1.85 10.46 1.12
N ASN A 124 -0.74 10.65 0.40
CA ASN A 124 -0.25 9.70 -0.59
C ASN A 124 1.19 10.01 -0.99
N PHE A 125 1.80 9.14 -1.78
CA PHE A 125 3.12 9.37 -2.38
C PHE A 125 3.30 8.60 -3.69
N ALA A 126 4.27 9.02 -4.49
CA ALA A 126 4.67 8.39 -5.73
C ALA A 126 6.18 8.19 -5.77
N LEU A 127 6.60 7.04 -6.30
CA LEU A 127 8.00 6.75 -6.61
C LEU A 127 8.28 7.22 -8.04
N ALA A 128 9.39 7.93 -8.25
CA ALA A 128 9.77 8.51 -9.52
C ALA A 128 11.29 8.47 -9.70
N GLY A 129 11.81 7.35 -10.21
CA GLY A 129 13.26 7.15 -10.39
C GLY A 129 13.98 7.16 -9.05
N SER A 130 14.88 8.12 -8.83
CA SER A 130 15.54 8.36 -7.54
C SER A 130 14.84 9.42 -6.69
N THR A 131 13.54 9.64 -6.89
CA THR A 131 12.76 10.67 -6.18
C THR A 131 11.49 10.06 -5.60
N VAL A 132 11.08 10.54 -4.44
CA VAL A 132 9.73 10.31 -3.88
C VAL A 132 9.00 11.65 -3.85
N ILE A 133 7.80 11.69 -4.42
CA ILE A 133 6.88 12.82 -4.31
C ILE A 133 5.87 12.48 -3.23
N ILE A 134 5.74 13.33 -2.21
CA ILE A 134 4.92 13.06 -1.02
C ILE A 134 3.88 14.16 -0.87
N LEU A 135 2.61 13.78 -0.83
CA LEU A 135 1.51 14.67 -0.47
C LEU A 135 1.29 14.57 1.05
N ALA A 136 1.79 15.53 1.78
CA ALA A 136 1.65 15.64 3.23
C ALA A 136 0.57 16.68 3.55
N GLN A 137 -0.69 16.24 3.55
CA GLN A 137 -1.86 17.11 3.66
C GLN A 137 -1.83 18.22 2.59
N GLU A 138 -1.69 19.47 2.99
CA GLU A 138 -1.72 20.65 2.12
C GLU A 138 -0.36 20.93 1.46
N GLN A 139 0.66 20.10 1.71
CA GLN A 139 2.03 20.33 1.25
C GLN A 139 2.50 19.21 0.32
N LEU A 140 3.14 19.59 -0.78
CA LEU A 140 3.82 18.66 -1.68
C LEU A 140 5.32 18.71 -1.43
N TRP A 141 5.91 17.57 -1.13
CA TRP A 141 7.34 17.40 -0.88
C TRP A 141 7.99 16.58 -1.97
N ARG A 142 9.25 16.92 -2.24
CA ARG A 142 10.17 16.11 -3.03
C ARG A 142 11.29 15.62 -2.12
N LEU A 143 11.49 14.31 -2.11
CA LEU A 143 12.61 13.67 -1.42
C LEU A 143 13.51 13.00 -2.45
N ASP A 144 14.76 13.44 -2.53
CA ASP A 144 15.77 12.81 -3.38
C ASP A 144 16.41 11.62 -2.64
N LEU A 145 16.47 10.49 -3.32
CA LEU A 145 17.08 9.24 -2.85
C LEU A 145 18.48 9.10 -3.45
N THR A 146 19.36 8.41 -2.73
CA THR A 146 20.72 8.10 -3.20
C THR A 146 20.76 7.04 -4.30
N MET A 147 19.63 6.36 -4.57
CA MET A 147 19.51 5.31 -5.57
C MET A 147 18.11 5.35 -6.22
N SER A 148 18.00 4.84 -7.45
CA SER A 148 16.71 4.69 -8.12
C SER A 148 15.90 3.56 -7.51
N VAL A 149 14.60 3.79 -7.35
CA VAL A 149 13.58 2.84 -6.87
C VAL A 149 12.64 2.37 -7.98
N LEU A 150 12.70 3.00 -9.16
CA LEU A 150 12.18 2.44 -10.41
C LEU A 150 13.31 1.83 -11.23
#